data_AF-X5DIL7-F1
#
_entry.id   AF-X5DIL7-F1
#
_cell.length_a   1.000
_cell.length_b   1.000
_cell.length_c   1.000
_cell.angle_alpha   90.00
_cell.angle_beta   90.00
_cell.angle_gamma   90.00
#
_symmetry.space_group_name_H-M   'P 1'
#
loop_
_entity.id
_entity.type
_entity.pdbx_description
1 polymer ?
#
loop_
_entity_poly.entity_id
_entity_poly.type
_entity_poly.pdbx_seq_one_letter_code
_entity_poly.pdbx_strand_id
1 'polypeptide(L)'
;MAELNKVEIKVQITSEIDKTEKLIQEYTELTKPVEPENAIGRISRMDAINNKSVTEATLRKAKEKLEKLKFALSKVDDDDFGRCISCKKPIPLGRILIMPQARTCVSCSH
;
A
#
# COMPACT_ATOMS: atom_id res chain seq x y z
N MET A 1 -0.65 -21.27 -21.19
CA MET A 1 -0.05 -21.22 -19.83
C MET A 1 0.11 -19.80 -19.28
N ALA A 2 0.18 -18.74 -20.11
CA ALA A 2 0.33 -17.36 -19.63
C ALA A 2 -0.95 -16.72 -19.06
N GLU A 3 -2.14 -17.19 -19.45
CA GLU A 3 -3.42 -16.57 -19.08
C GLU A 3 -3.89 -16.92 -17.67
N LEU A 4 -3.59 -18.14 -17.18
CA LEU A 4 -4.02 -18.61 -15.86
C LEU A 4 -3.41 -17.76 -14.72
N ASN A 5 -2.18 -17.28 -14.91
CA ASN A 5 -1.47 -16.47 -13.92
C ASN A 5 -2.02 -15.04 -13.84
N LYS A 6 -2.53 -14.46 -14.93
CA LYS A 6 -3.09 -13.09 -14.93
C LYS A 6 -4.37 -13.01 -14.10
N VAL A 7 -5.22 -14.04 -14.20
CA VAL A 7 -6.46 -14.13 -13.42
C VAL A 7 -6.15 -14.23 -11.93
N GLU A 8 -5.20 -15.09 -11.54
CA GLU A 8 -4.79 -15.23 -10.14
C GLU A 8 -4.20 -13.92 -9.57
N ILE A 9 -3.37 -13.22 -10.34
CA ILE A 9 -2.81 -11.92 -9.96
C ILE A 9 -3.92 -10.87 -9.80
N LYS A 10 -4.91 -10.81 -10.69
CA LYS A 10 -6.07 -9.91 -10.56
C LYS A 10 -6.83 -10.14 -9.26
N VAL A 11 -7.13 -11.40 -8.95
CA VAL A 11 -7.86 -11.78 -7.72
C VAL A 11 -7.05 -11.37 -6.49
N GLN A 12 -5.74 -11.64 -6.47
CA GLN A 12 -4.86 -11.22 -5.38
C GLN A 12 -4.81 -9.69 -5.23
N ILE A 13 -4.64 -8.95 -6.33
CA ILE A 13 -4.62 -7.48 -6.29
C ILE A 13 -5.93 -6.94 -5.73
N THR A 14 -7.07 -7.46 -6.18
CA THR A 14 -8.39 -7.01 -5.73
C THR A 14 -8.59 -7.28 -4.24
N SER A 15 -8.17 -8.45 -3.76
CA SER A 15 -8.21 -8.78 -2.33
C SER A 15 -7.32 -7.84 -1.51
N GLU A 16 -6.12 -7.54 -2.00
CA GLU A 16 -5.20 -6.61 -1.33
C GLU A 16 -5.70 -5.16 -1.34
N ILE A 17 -6.43 -4.75 -2.39
CA ILE A 17 -7.09 -3.44 -2.46
C ILE A 17 -8.14 -3.32 -1.35
N ASP A 18 -9.05 -4.27 -1.22
CA ASP A 18 -10.10 -4.25 -0.17
C ASP A 18 -9.50 -4.16 1.24
N LYS A 19 -8.48 -4.99 1.53
CA LYS A 19 -7.77 -4.94 2.82
C LYS A 19 -7.11 -3.58 3.06
N THR A 20 -6.46 -3.03 2.03
CA THR A 20 -5.77 -1.74 2.13
C THR A 20 -6.77 -0.59 2.31
N GLU A 21 -7.94 -0.64 1.66
CA GLU A 21 -9.00 0.36 1.83
C GLU A 21 -9.58 0.34 3.24
N LYS A 22 -9.83 -0.85 3.82
CA LYS A 22 -10.24 -0.99 5.23
C LYS A 22 -9.21 -0.41 6.19
N LEU A 23 -7.94 -0.71 5.99
CA LEU A 23 -6.84 -0.15 6.80
C LEU A 23 -6.77 1.38 6.68
N ILE A 24 -6.90 1.93 5.47
CA ILE A 24 -6.92 3.38 5.26
C ILE A 24 -8.09 4.01 6.01
N GLN A 25 -9.27 3.38 6.00
CA GLN A 25 -10.43 3.89 6.72
C GLN A 25 -10.18 3.91 8.23
N GLU A 26 -9.69 2.81 8.81
CA GLU A 26 -9.32 2.71 10.22
C GLU A 26 -8.28 3.76 10.61
N TYR A 27 -7.17 3.87 9.86
CA TYR A 27 -6.15 4.88 10.12
C TYR A 27 -6.68 6.31 9.95
N THR A 28 -7.60 6.55 9.01
CA THR A 28 -8.23 7.86 8.85
C THR A 28 -9.02 8.23 10.10
N GLU A 29 -9.75 7.29 10.69
CA GLU A 29 -10.48 7.52 11.94
C GLU A 29 -9.54 7.77 13.12
N LEU A 30 -8.44 7.03 13.23
CA LEU A 30 -7.41 7.23 14.26
C LEU A 30 -6.67 8.56 14.13
N THR A 31 -6.57 9.12 12.91
CA THR A 31 -5.97 10.45 12.68
C THR A 31 -6.91 11.62 12.93
N LYS A 32 -8.22 11.38 13.16
CA LYS A 32 -9.16 12.46 13.47
C LYS A 32 -8.71 13.14 14.78
N PRO A 33 -8.70 14.49 14.84
CA PRO A 33 -8.34 15.19 16.06
C PRO A 33 -9.35 14.83 17.15
N VAL A 34 -8.84 14.29 18.27
CA VAL A 34 -9.63 14.16 19.49
C VAL A 34 -9.99 15.57 19.98
N GLU A 35 -11.29 15.79 20.21
CA GLU A 35 -11.80 17.05 20.72
C GLU A 35 -11.15 17.38 22.09
N PRO A 36 -10.88 18.66 22.38
CA PRO A 36 -10.05 19.08 23.52
C PRO A 36 -10.70 18.92 24.91
N GLU A 37 -11.68 18.03 25.07
CA GLU A 37 -12.46 17.91 26.31
C GLU A 37 -11.81 17.08 27.41
N ASN A 38 -10.69 16.39 27.15
CA ASN A 38 -9.92 15.78 28.22
C ASN A 38 -8.66 16.60 28.51
N ALA A 39 -8.68 17.27 29.67
CA ALA A 39 -7.55 17.94 30.31
C ALA A 39 -6.44 16.94 30.64
N ILE A 40 -5.74 16.48 29.61
CA ILE A 40 -4.61 15.60 29.71
C ILE A 40 -3.40 16.45 30.10
N GLY A 41 -2.89 16.21 31.30
CA GLY A 41 -1.78 16.93 31.92
C GLY A 41 -0.53 17.03 31.04
N ARG A 42 0.34 17.99 31.38
CA ARG A 42 1.51 18.45 30.60
C ARG A 42 2.40 17.36 29.99
N ILE A 43 2.47 16.16 30.57
CA ILE A 43 3.27 15.03 30.08
C ILE A 43 2.62 14.26 28.92
N SER A 44 1.29 14.14 28.89
CA SER A 44 0.59 13.32 27.88
C SER A 44 0.21 14.10 26.61
N ARG A 45 0.36 15.44 26.58
CA ARG A 45 0.31 16.21 25.31
C ARG A 45 1.45 15.82 24.37
N MET A 46 2.62 15.50 24.89
CA MET A 46 3.81 15.17 24.09
C MET A 46 3.68 13.79 23.41
N ASP A 47 3.07 12.82 24.10
CA ASP A 47 2.79 11.48 23.60
C ASP A 47 1.68 11.46 22.53
N ALA A 48 0.60 12.23 22.76
CA ALA A 48 -0.51 12.33 21.81
C ALA A 48 -0.09 12.94 20.45
N ILE A 49 0.86 13.90 20.46
CA ILE A 49 1.39 14.54 19.24
C ILE A 49 2.31 13.58 18.45
N ASN A 50 3.11 12.76 19.14
CA ASN A 50 3.97 11.78 18.49
C ASN A 50 3.17 10.66 17.81
N ASN A 51 2.14 10.13 18.49
CA ASN A 51 1.34 9.03 17.96
C ASN A 51 0.54 9.42 16.70
N LYS A 52 0.07 10.67 16.64
CA LYS A 52 -0.60 11.24 15.46
C LYS A 52 0.34 11.29 14.24
N SER A 53 1.57 11.77 14.42
CA SER A 53 2.54 11.91 13.34
C SER A 53 2.95 10.56 12.72
N VAL A 54 3.10 9.53 13.54
CA VAL A 54 3.40 8.16 13.08
C VAL A 54 2.20 7.54 12.34
N THR A 55 0.99 7.76 12.85
CA THR A 55 -0.24 7.25 12.22
C THR A 55 -0.51 7.94 10.88
N GLU A 56 -0.27 9.26 10.78
CA GLU A 56 -0.38 10.00 9.51
C GLU A 56 0.61 9.51 8.45
N ALA A 57 1.86 9.23 8.84
CA ALA A 57 2.85 8.66 7.93
C ALA A 57 2.46 7.26 7.43
N THR A 58 1.86 6.45 8.31
CA THR A 58 1.35 5.11 7.97
C THR A 58 0.16 5.19 7.03
N LEU A 59 -0.79 6.09 7.31
CA LEU A 59 -1.94 6.38 6.44
C LEU A 59 -1.49 6.81 5.04
N ARG A 60 -0.50 7.70 4.94
CA ARG A 60 0.07 8.14 3.67
C ARG A 60 0.67 6.97 2.88
N LYS A 61 1.49 6.13 3.53
CA LYS A 61 2.06 4.93 2.89
C LYS A 61 0.99 3.94 2.44
N ALA A 62 -0.09 3.77 3.22
CA ALA A 62 -1.20 2.91 2.85
C ALA A 62 -1.95 3.44 1.61
N LYS A 63 -2.21 4.75 1.54
CA LYS A 63 -2.79 5.41 0.36
C LYS A 63 -1.90 5.23 -0.88
N GLU A 64 -0.60 5.46 -0.75
CA GLU A 64 0.34 5.22 -1.85
C GLU A 64 0.37 3.74 -2.29
N LYS A 65 0.26 2.78 -1.35
CA LYS A 65 0.13 1.35 -1.67
C LYS A 65 -1.15 1.10 -2.46
N LEU A 66 -2.28 1.67 -2.05
CA LEU A 66 -3.57 1.53 -2.72
C LEU A 66 -3.51 2.04 -4.17
N GLU A 67 -2.95 3.23 -4.39
CA GLU A 67 -2.79 3.78 -5.73
C GLU A 67 -1.92 2.87 -6.62
N LYS A 68 -0.83 2.32 -6.05
CA LYS A 68 0.04 1.38 -6.78
C LYS A 68 -0.68 0.08 -7.12
N LEU A 69 -1.53 -0.44 -6.22
CA LEU A 69 -2.36 -1.63 -6.47
C LEU A 69 -3.41 -1.36 -7.55
N LYS A 70 -4.13 -0.24 -7.50
CA LYS A 70 -5.11 0.15 -8.54
C LYS A 70 -4.44 0.31 -9.90
N PHE A 71 -3.25 0.92 -9.94
CA PHE A 71 -2.45 1.01 -11.16
C PHE A 71 -2.02 -0.37 -11.68
N ALA A 72 -1.54 -1.25 -10.78
CA ALA A 72 -1.18 -2.63 -11.14
C ALA A 72 -2.39 -3.39 -11.71
N LEU A 73 -3.57 -3.24 -11.11
CA LEU A 73 -4.81 -3.84 -11.60
C LEU A 73 -5.18 -3.35 -12.99
N SER A 74 -5.05 -2.04 -13.26
CA SER A 74 -5.33 -1.48 -14.59
C SER A 74 -4.32 -1.92 -15.64
N LYS A 75 -3.10 -2.29 -15.23
CA LYS A 75 -2.02 -2.68 -16.13
C LYS A 75 -1.83 -4.18 -16.28
N VAL A 76 -2.45 -5.02 -15.44
CA VAL A 76 -2.27 -6.48 -15.47
C VAL A 76 -2.65 -7.15 -16.80
N ASP A 77 -3.52 -6.53 -17.58
CA ASP A 77 -3.89 -6.97 -18.94
C ASP A 77 -2.87 -6.54 -20.00
N ASP A 78 -2.09 -5.50 -19.71
CA ASP A 78 -1.04 -4.96 -20.57
C ASP A 78 0.13 -5.95 -20.66
N ASP A 79 0.75 -6.05 -21.84
CA ASP A 79 1.90 -6.94 -22.07
C ASP A 79 3.17 -6.41 -21.39
N ASP A 80 3.19 -5.11 -21.02
CA ASP A 80 4.29 -4.50 -20.26
C ASP A 80 4.19 -4.75 -18.74
N PHE A 81 3.12 -5.40 -18.27
CA PHE A 81 2.94 -5.68 -16.85
C PHE A 81 4.07 -6.53 -16.27
N GLY A 82 4.51 -6.16 -15.08
CA GLY A 82 5.60 -6.86 -14.40
C GLY A 82 6.98 -6.49 -14.94
N ARG A 83 7.19 -5.29 -15.50
CA ARG A 83 8.54 -4.77 -15.78
C ARG A 83 9.02 -3.80 -14.70
N CYS A 84 10.30 -3.89 -14.37
CA CYS A 84 10.95 -3.00 -13.42
C CYS A 84 11.06 -1.58 -13.99
N ILE A 85 10.65 -0.57 -13.23
CA ILE A 85 10.76 0.83 -13.67
C ILE A 85 12.21 1.32 -13.83
N SER A 86 13.14 0.74 -13.08
CA SER A 86 14.54 1.16 -13.04
C SER A 86 15.37 0.50 -14.15
N CYS A 87 15.36 -0.84 -14.23
CA CYS A 87 16.18 -1.59 -15.18
C CYS A 87 15.41 -2.17 -16.37
N LYS A 88 14.08 -1.97 -16.46
CA LYS A 88 13.18 -2.47 -17.52
C LYS A 88 13.15 -4.00 -17.69
N LYS A 89 13.80 -4.75 -16.81
CA LYS A 89 13.79 -6.22 -16.76
C LYS A 89 12.46 -6.75 -16.20
N PRO A 90 12.02 -7.96 -16.59
CA PRO A 90 10.84 -8.59 -16.00
C PRO A 90 11.05 -8.83 -14.49
N ILE A 91 10.01 -8.54 -13.72
CA ILE A 91 9.90 -8.80 -12.30
C ILE A 91 9.49 -10.28 -12.16
N PRO A 92 10.17 -11.06 -11.30
CA PRO A 92 9.82 -12.46 -11.09
C PRO A 92 8.36 -12.63 -10.67
N LEU A 93 7.65 -13.59 -11.27
CA LEU A 93 6.23 -13.87 -10.95
C LEU A 93 6.01 -14.09 -9.45
N GLY A 94 6.92 -14.80 -8.77
CA GLY A 94 6.83 -15.00 -7.32
C GLY A 94 6.81 -13.69 -6.51
N ARG A 95 7.53 -12.66 -6.96
CA ARG A 95 7.48 -11.33 -6.33
C ARG A 95 6.18 -10.59 -6.62
N ILE A 96 5.64 -10.74 -7.84
CA ILE A 96 4.34 -10.15 -8.21
C ILE A 96 3.20 -10.81 -7.42
N LEU A 97 3.26 -12.13 -7.20
CA LEU A 97 2.25 -12.85 -6.41
C LEU A 97 2.25 -12.42 -4.94
N ILE A 98 3.41 -12.15 -4.35
CA ILE A 98 3.54 -11.71 -2.95
C ILE A 98 3.30 -10.20 -2.80
N MET A 99 3.79 -9.41 -3.76
CA MET A 99 3.72 -7.94 -3.76
C MET A 99 3.38 -7.42 -5.15
N PRO A 100 2.10 -7.47 -5.56
CA PRO A 100 1.71 -7.06 -6.90
C PRO A 100 1.85 -5.54 -7.13
N GLN A 101 1.92 -4.74 -6.07
CA GLN A 101 2.21 -3.30 -6.13
C GLN A 101 3.69 -2.97 -6.41
N ALA A 102 4.58 -3.97 -6.42
CA ALA A 102 6.00 -3.76 -6.61
C ALA A 102 6.32 -3.28 -8.03
N ARG A 103 6.88 -2.07 -8.15
CA ARG A 103 7.31 -1.49 -9.44
C ARG A 103 8.78 -1.76 -9.78
N THR A 104 9.52 -2.36 -8.86
CA THR A 104 10.96 -2.65 -9.00
C THR A 104 11.24 -4.15 -8.84
N CYS A 105 12.22 -4.65 -9.59
CA CYS A 105 12.71 -6.03 -9.42
C CYS A 105 13.52 -6.18 -8.14
N VAL A 106 13.81 -7.43 -7.74
CA VAL A 106 14.58 -7.76 -6.53
C VAL A 106 15.92 -7.03 -6.51
N SER A 107 16.63 -6.99 -7.65
CA SER A 107 17.94 -6.34 -7.77
C SER A 107 17.91 -4.82 -7.68
N CYS A 108 16.78 -4.17 -8.00
CA CYS A 108 16.63 -2.70 -7.96
C CYS A 108 15.89 -2.22 -6.72
N SER A 109 15.61 -3.12 -5.77
CA SER A 109 14.87 -2.83 -4.54
C SER A 109 15.77 -2.48 -3.36
N HIS A 110 17.08 -2.33 -3.63
CA HIS A 110 18.14 -2.02 -2.68
C HIS A 110 18.56 -0.56 -2.83
#